data_AF-A0A9X1Z357-F1
#
_entry.id   AF-A0A9X1Z357-F1
#
_cell.length_a   1.000
_cell.length_b   1.000
_cell.length_c   1.000
_cell.angle_alpha   90.00
_cell.angle_beta   90.00
_cell.angle_gamma   90.00
#
_symmetry.space_group_name_H-M   'P 1'
#
loop_
_entity.id
_entity.type
_entity.pdbx_description
1 polymer ?
#
loop_
_entity_poly.entity_id
_entity_poly.type
_entity_poly.pdbx_seq_one_letter_code
_entity_poly.pdbx_strand_id
1 'polypeptide(L)' 'MKKIFYQGYTFTNPDGKTDNWTLVIGRQVRVGSLFELRRQVHFFTELGILPPPKITK' A
#
# COMPACT_ATOMS: atom_id res chain seq x y z
N MET A 1 13.59 -3.99 -9.30
CA MET A 1 12.21 -3.49 -9.19
C MET A 1 11.27 -4.59 -8.68
N LYS A 2 10.80 -4.48 -7.44
CA LYS A 2 9.82 -5.39 -6.82
C LYS A 2 8.44 -4.72 -6.79
N LYS A 3 7.38 -5.52 -6.95
CA LYS A 3 5.99 -5.06 -6.91
C LYS A 3 5.16 -6.04 -6.10
N ILE A 4 4.30 -5.53 -5.21
CA ILE A 4 3.39 -6.33 -4.39
C ILE A 4 1.99 -5.77 -4.54
N PHE A 5 1.00 -6.66 -4.60
CA PHE A 5 -0.42 -6.32 -4.55
C PHE A 5 -0.98 -6.67 -3.18
N TYR A 6 -1.66 -5.71 -2.54
CA TYR A 6 -2.29 -5.92 -1.24
C TYR A 6 -3.58 -5.10 -1.15
N GLN A 7 -4.70 -5.78 -0.90
CA GLN A 7 -6.03 -5.18 -0.73
C GLN A 7 -6.47 -4.25 -1.88
N GLY A 8 -6.05 -4.55 -3.11
CA GLY A 8 -6.33 -3.72 -4.28
C GLY A 8 -5.34 -2.57 -4.50
N TYR A 9 -4.36 -2.40 -3.60
CA TYR A 9 -3.29 -1.41 -3.73
C TYR A 9 -2.00 -2.05 -4.23
N THR A 10 -1.24 -1.26 -4.97
CA THR A 10 0.06 -1.65 -5.52
C THR A 10 1.16 -0.96 -4.72
N PHE A 11 2.12 -1.76 -4.26
CA PHE A 11 3.34 -1.32 -3.61
C PHE A 11 4.50 -1.57 -4.57
N THR A 12 5.34 -0.57 -4.78
CA THR A 12 6.52 -0.69 -5.64
C THR A 12 7.79 -0.41 -4.86
N ASN A 13 8.86 -1.10 -5.20
CA ASN A 13 10.16 -0.88 -4.59
C ASN A 13 11.23 -0.97 -5.68
N PRO A 14 11.76 0.17 -6.15
CA PRO A 14 12.73 0.20 -7.23
C PRO A 14 14.06 -0.45 -6.81
N ASP A 15 14.53 -0.15 -5.61
CA ASP A 15 15.89 -0.42 -5.14
C ASP A 15 16.02 -1.74 -4.35
N GLY A 16 14.90 -2.36 -3.98
CA GLY A 16 14.85 -3.57 -3.17
C GLY A 16 15.16 -3.37 -1.68
N LYS A 17 15.31 -2.12 -1.22
CA LYS A 17 15.54 -1.80 0.21
C LYS A 17 14.25 -1.92 1.02
N THR A 18 14.34 -2.46 2.22
CA THR A 18 13.16 -2.75 3.07
C THR A 18 12.29 -1.54 3.37
N ASP A 19 12.88 -0.35 3.43
CA ASP A 19 12.21 0.90 3.83
C ASP A 19 11.89 1.84 2.65
N ASN A 20 12.13 1.41 1.42
CA ASN A 20 11.88 2.22 0.22
C ASN A 20 10.71 1.68 -0.61
N TRP A 21 9.64 1.27 0.06
CA TRP A 21 8.39 0.94 -0.61
C TRP A 21 7.62 2.21 -0.90
N THR A 22 7.00 2.26 -2.07
CA THR A 22 6.14 3.35 -2.51
C THR A 22 4.72 2.84 -2.66
N LEU A 23 3.79 3.52 -2.00
CA LEU A 23 2.36 3.32 -2.06
C LEU A 23 1.69 4.54 -2.68
N VAL A 24 0.80 4.32 -3.64
CA VAL A 24 -0.01 5.37 -4.25
C VAL A 24 -1.47 5.14 -3.88
N ILE A 25 -2.07 6.14 -3.23
CA ILE A 25 -3.50 6.19 -2.90
C ILE A 25 -4.07 7.46 -3.52
N GLY A 26 -4.86 7.31 -4.59
CA GLY A 26 -5.38 8.45 -5.34
C GLY A 26 -4.24 9.32 -5.88
N ARG A 27 -4.15 10.57 -5.41
CA ARG A 27 -3.07 11.52 -5.77
C ARG A 27 -1.93 11.57 -4.75
N GLN A 28 -2.03 10.85 -3.64
CA GLN A 28 -1.00 10.83 -2.62
C GLN A 28 0.01 9.72 -2.88
N VAL A 29 1.28 10.08 -2.83
CA VAL A 29 2.41 9.15 -2.88
C VAL A 29 3.02 9.10 -1.48
N ARG A 30 3.24 7.89 -0.97
CA ARG A 30 3.82 7.65 0.35
C ARG A 30 4.98 6.69 0.22
N VAL A 31 6.07 6.97 0.92
CA VAL A 31 7.29 6.16 0.93
C VAL A 31 7.59 5.73 2.37
N GLY A 32 7.94 4.47 2.57
CA GLY A 32 8.30 3.93 3.87
C GLY A 32 8.48 2.42 3.86
N SER A 33 8.52 1.82 5.04
CA SER A 33 8.58 0.36 5.16
C SER A 33 7.28 -0.29 4.68
N LEU A 34 7.38 -1.52 4.16
CA LEU A 34 6.20 -2.26 3.72
C LEU A 34 5.18 -2.44 4.85
N PHE A 35 5.65 -2.61 6.09
CA PHE A 35 4.79 -2.80 7.26
C PHE A 35 3.97 -1.54 7.56
N GLU A 36 4.63 -0.38 7.62
CA GLU A 36 3.96 0.90 7.88
C GLU A 36 2.91 1.22 6.82
N LEU A 37 3.27 1.04 5.54
CA LEU A 37 2.36 1.34 4.45
C LEU A 37 1.15 0.39 4.43
N ARG A 38 1.32 -0.90 4.79
CA ARG A 38 0.19 -1.83 4.94
C ARG A 38 -0.70 -1.46 6.12
N ARG A 39 -0.12 -1.10 7.27
CA ARG A 39 -0.87 -0.61 8.43
C ARG A 39 -1.71 0.61 8.07
N GLN A 40 -1.17 1.50 7.24
CA GLN A 40 -1.86 2.70 6.81
C GLN A 40 -3.04 2.43 5.88
N VAL A 41 -2.88 1.52 4.91
CA VAL A 41 -3.99 1.06 4.07
C VAL A 41 -5.10 0.47 4.94
N HIS A 42 -4.73 -0.39 5.89
CA HIS A 42 -5.69 -1.00 6.81
C HIS A 42 -6.43 0.05 7.64
N PHE A 43 -5.71 0.98 8.26
CA PHE A 43 -6.28 2.06 9.06
C PHE A 43 -7.30 2.92 8.28
N PHE A 44 -6.96 3.35 7.06
CA PHE A 44 -7.89 4.14 6.26
C PHE A 44 -9.09 3.32 5.74
N THR A 45 -8.93 2.00 5.62
CA THR A 45 -10.04 1.10 5.29
C THR A 45 -10.99 0.97 6.48
N GLU A 46 -10.48 0.83 7.71
CA GLU A 46 -11.30 0.78 8.93
C GLU A 46 -12.06 2.08 9.17
N LEU A 47 -11.47 3.23 8.82
CA LEU A 47 -12.13 4.53 8.88
C LEU A 47 -13.19 4.75 7.77
N GLY A 48 -13.31 3.83 6.81
CA GLY A 48 -14.20 3.98 5.66
C GLY A 48 -13.76 5.03 4.64
N ILE A 49 -12.52 5.52 4.73
CA ILE A 49 -11.92 6.47 3.77
C ILE A 49 -11.55 5.74 2.48
N LEU A 50 -11.00 4.53 2.61
CA LEU A 50 -10.70 3.66 1.47
C LEU A 50 -11.81 2.66 1.25
N PRO A 51 -12.12 2.32 -0.01
CA PRO A 51 -13.08 1.27 -0.31
C PRO A 51 -12.62 -0.07 0.28
N PRO A 52 -13.55 -0.95 0.68
CA PRO A 52 -13.20 -2.25 1.22
C PRO A 52 -12.38 -3.05 0.20
N PRO A 53 -11.46 -3.93 0.67
CA PRO A 53 -10.62 -4.71 -0.22
C PRO A 53 -11.50 -5.53 -1.16
N LYS A 54 -11.23 -5.45 -2.47
CA LYS A 54 -11.83 -6.38 -3.42
C LYS A 54 -11.23 -7.76 -3.15
N ILE A 55 -11.95 -8.60 -2.42
CA ILE A 55 -11.62 -10.02 -2.30
C ILE A 55 -12.02 -10.64 -3.65
N THR A 56 -11.07 -10.78 -4.56
CA THR A 56 -11.24 -11.67 -5.70
C THR A 56 -11.32 -13.09 -5.13
N LYS A 57 -12.53 -13.66 -5.14
CA LYS A 57 -12.76 -15.09 -4.89
C LYS A 57 -12.04 -15.93 -5.94
#